data_AF-A0A5D2VJ03-F1
#
_entry.id   AF-A0A5D2VJ03-F1
#
_cell.length_a   1.000
_cell.length_b   1.000
_cell.length_c   1.000
_cell.angle_alpha   90.00
_cell.angle_beta   90.00
_cell.angle_gamma   90.00
#
_symmetry.space_group_name_H-M   'P 1'
#
loop_
_entity.id
_entity.type
_entity.pdbx_description
1 polymer ?
#
loop_
_entity_poly.entity_id
_entity_poly.type
_entity_poly.pdbx_seq_one_letter_code
_entity_poly.pdbx_strand_id
1 'polypeptide(L)'
;FSVHKPNSNPSFEDQIQTQIVDNQTPFFCSTRRFIYLFFQFYFQGLDIHGRIYINEQGINAQYSGPSKHSFAYVKWLKEDDRFLDILVQTSPAFNEHAFPKLKLRYKPHLY
;
A
#
# COMPACT_ATOMS: atom_id res chain seq x y z
N PHE A 1 -18.24 15.16 -24.42
CA PHE A 1 -17.83 14.75 -23.06
C PHE A 1 -16.33 14.92 -22.94
N SER A 2 -15.89 15.95 -22.22
CA SER A 2 -14.46 16.21 -22.05
C SER A 2 -13.91 15.26 -20.98
N VAL A 3 -13.03 14.34 -21.38
CA VAL A 3 -12.31 13.47 -20.45
C VAL A 3 -11.14 14.28 -19.91
N HIS A 4 -11.29 14.83 -18.70
CA HIS A 4 -10.14 15.31 -17.95
C HIS A 4 -9.22 14.11 -17.69
N LYS A 5 -8.08 14.08 -18.36
CA LYS A 5 -6.90 13.40 -17.82
C LYS A 5 -6.30 14.33 -16.77
N PRO A 6 -6.30 14.00 -15.47
CA PRO A 6 -5.34 14.62 -14.57
C PRO A 6 -3.99 13.97 -14.85
N ASN A 7 -3.20 14.66 -15.69
CA ASN A 7 -1.77 14.44 -15.80
C ASN A 7 -1.12 15.44 -14.84
N SER A 8 -0.93 15.03 -13.59
CA SER A 8 -0.10 15.74 -12.63
C SER A 8 0.50 14.70 -11.72
N ASN A 9 1.83 14.62 -11.68
CA ASN A 9 2.51 13.96 -10.57
C ASN A 9 1.90 14.54 -9.29
N PRO A 10 1.36 13.72 -8.39
CA PRO A 10 0.75 14.22 -7.17
C PRO A 10 1.80 15.03 -6.41
N SER A 11 1.44 16.24 -6.01
CA SER A 11 2.24 17.03 -5.08
C SER A 11 2.41 16.21 -3.78
N PHE A 12 3.50 16.44 -3.03
CA PHE A 12 3.74 15.69 -1.78
C PHE A 12 2.61 15.85 -0.73
N GLU A 13 1.79 16.88 -0.88
CA GLU A 13 0.64 17.20 -0.04
C GLU A 13 -0.69 16.64 -0.57
N ASP A 14 -0.72 16.11 -1.80
CA ASP A 14 -1.95 15.59 -2.39
C ASP A 14 -2.38 14.29 -1.70
N GLN A 15 -3.66 14.22 -1.34
CA GLN A 15 -4.24 12.98 -0.82
C GLN A 15 -4.48 11.99 -1.97
N ILE A 16 -3.92 10.79 -1.86
CA ILE A 16 -4.08 9.75 -2.88
C ILE A 16 -4.65 8.47 -2.27
N GLN A 17 -5.41 7.74 -3.08
CA GLN A 17 -5.70 6.34 -2.83
C GLN A 17 -4.70 5.49 -3.59
N THR A 18 -4.10 4.51 -2.92
CA THR A 18 -3.16 3.55 -3.50
C THR A 18 -3.74 2.15 -3.43
N GLN A 19 -3.61 1.41 -4.52
CA GLN A 19 -3.99 0.01 -4.64
C GLN A 19 -2.79 -0.81 -5.11
N ILE A 20 -2.56 -1.95 -4.45
CA ILE A 20 -1.53 -2.92 -4.80
C ILE A 20 -2.18 -4.28 -4.83
N VAL A 21 -2.00 -5.01 -5.92
CA VAL A 21 -2.38 -6.42 -6.02
C VAL A 21 -1.21 -7.17 -6.61
N ASP A 22 -0.68 -8.09 -5.82
CA ASP A 22 0.39 -8.99 -6.20
C ASP A 22 0.06 -10.39 -5.70
N ASN A 23 -0.02 -11.34 -6.63
CA ASN A 23 -0.33 -12.75 -6.37
C ASN A 23 0.77 -13.68 -6.89
N GLN A 24 1.93 -13.11 -7.26
CA GLN A 24 3.01 -13.83 -7.94
C GLN A 24 4.30 -13.81 -7.14
N THR A 25 4.46 -12.84 -6.24
CA THR A 25 5.63 -12.76 -5.39
C THR A 25 5.38 -13.47 -4.06
N PRO A 26 5.99 -14.64 -3.83
CA PRO A 26 5.82 -15.31 -2.56
C PRO A 26 6.45 -14.45 -1.47
N PHE A 27 5.61 -14.01 -0.52
CA PHE A 27 6.05 -13.30 0.67
C PHE A 27 6.72 -14.31 1.62
N PHE A 28 7.93 -14.77 1.27
CA PHE A 28 8.74 -15.58 2.17
C PHE A 28 9.21 -14.70 3.31
N CYS A 29 8.44 -14.70 4.40
CA CYS A 29 8.92 -14.29 5.70
C CYS A 29 8.83 -15.51 6.60
N SER A 30 9.99 -16.04 6.98
CA SER A 30 10.12 -17.25 7.79
C SER A 30 9.50 -17.12 9.19
N THR A 31 8.90 -15.99 9.55
CA THR A 31 8.10 -15.86 10.78
C THR A 31 7.05 -14.76 10.65
N ARG A 32 5.76 -15.14 10.80
CA ARG A 32 4.59 -14.24 10.85
C ARG A 32 4.75 -13.05 11.82
N ARG A 33 5.63 -13.18 12.81
CA ARG A 33 5.91 -12.18 13.84
C ARG A 33 6.81 -11.03 13.37
N PHE A 34 7.72 -11.24 12.41
CA PHE A 34 8.63 -10.19 11.94
C PHE A 34 7.94 -9.19 11.03
N ILE A 35 7.07 -9.62 10.11
CA ILE A 35 6.31 -8.69 9.26
C ILE A 35 5.48 -7.75 10.12
N TYR A 36 4.73 -8.30 11.09
CA TYR A 36 3.83 -7.50 11.89
C TYR A 36 4.59 -6.46 12.74
N LEU A 37 5.70 -6.87 13.36
CA LEU A 37 6.50 -5.95 14.19
C LEU A 37 7.23 -4.90 13.34
N PHE A 38 7.79 -5.30 12.19
CA PHE A 38 8.48 -4.37 11.29
C PHE A 38 7.49 -3.38 10.66
N PHE A 39 6.30 -3.87 10.30
CA PHE A 39 5.23 -3.03 9.77
C PHE A 39 4.72 -2.06 10.85
N GLN A 40 4.48 -2.51 12.08
CA GLN A 40 4.10 -1.60 13.17
C GLN A 40 5.18 -0.53 13.42
N PHE A 41 6.47 -0.90 13.38
CA PHE A 41 7.58 0.03 13.61
C PHE A 41 7.74 1.05 12.47
N TYR A 42 7.73 0.60 11.22
CA TYR A 42 7.95 1.46 10.06
C TYR A 42 6.74 2.36 9.76
N PHE A 43 5.52 1.86 9.97
CA PHE A 43 4.28 2.59 9.68
C PHE A 43 3.76 3.42 10.85
N GLN A 44 4.38 3.36 12.03
CA GLN A 44 3.94 4.13 13.20
C GLN A 44 3.96 5.66 13.00
N GLY A 45 4.70 6.16 12.01
CA GLY A 45 4.76 7.57 11.65
C GLY A 45 4.19 7.92 10.26
N LEU A 46 3.51 6.98 9.60
CA LEU A 46 2.93 7.21 8.27
C LEU A 46 1.43 7.46 8.38
N ASP A 47 1.00 8.61 7.85
CA ASP A 47 -0.42 8.97 7.80
C ASP A 47 -1.12 8.24 6.63
N ILE A 48 -1.27 6.92 6.77
CA ILE A 48 -1.97 6.08 5.81
C ILE A 48 -3.04 5.26 6.51
N HIS A 49 -4.25 5.25 5.94
CA HIS A 49 -5.36 4.46 6.44
C HIS A 49 -5.86 3.50 5.36
N GLY A 50 -6.15 2.27 5.74
CA GLY A 50 -6.49 1.26 4.74
C GLY A 50 -6.49 -0.16 5.24
N ARG A 51 -6.42 -1.08 4.30
CA ARG A 51 -6.37 -2.51 4.53
C ARG A 51 -5.20 -3.07 3.74
N ILE A 52 -4.36 -3.84 4.41
CA ILE A 52 -3.26 -4.57 3.80
C ILE A 52 -3.44 -6.03 4.20
N TYR A 53 -3.62 -6.87 3.19
CA TYR A 53 -3.70 -8.30 3.33
C TYR A 53 -2.44 -8.92 2.74
N ILE A 54 -1.86 -9.85 3.48
CA ILE A 54 -0.66 -10.57 3.08
C ILE A 54 -0.88 -12.06 3.25
N ASN A 55 -0.28 -12.85 2.37
CA ASN A 55 -0.21 -14.30 2.49
C ASN A 55 1.04 -14.84 1.79
N GLU A 56 1.16 -16.16 1.71
CA GLU A 56 2.28 -16.81 1.02
C GLU A 56 2.31 -16.55 -0.50
N GLN A 57 1.22 -16.06 -1.09
CA GLN A 57 1.09 -15.78 -2.52
C GLN A 57 1.39 -14.31 -2.87
N GLY A 58 1.32 -13.41 -1.89
CA GLY A 58 1.64 -12.00 -2.09
C GLY A 58 0.83 -11.05 -1.22
N ILE A 59 0.40 -9.93 -1.81
CA ILE A 59 -0.14 -8.75 -1.12
C ILE A 59 -1.39 -8.23 -1.85
N ASN A 60 -2.42 -7.91 -1.09
CA ASN A 60 -3.55 -7.08 -1.53
C ASN A 60 -3.71 -5.89 -0.60
N ALA A 61 -3.46 -4.69 -1.10
CA ALA A 61 -3.52 -3.46 -0.33
C ALA A 61 -4.44 -2.43 -0.99
N GLN A 62 -5.24 -1.76 -0.16
CA GLN A 62 -5.96 -0.55 -0.52
C GLN A 62 -5.89 0.41 0.66
N TYR A 63 -5.28 1.57 0.45
CA TYR A 63 -5.12 2.58 1.48
C TYR A 63 -5.13 3.99 0.89
N SER A 64 -5.28 5.00 1.74
CA SER A 64 -5.19 6.41 1.36
C SER A 64 -4.40 7.19 2.40
N GLY A 65 -3.66 8.19 1.94
CA GLY A 65 -2.76 9.02 2.74
C GLY A 65 -2.18 10.15 1.88
N PRO A 66 -1.51 11.15 2.47
CA PRO A 66 -0.74 12.11 1.71
C PRO A 66 0.26 11.37 0.82
N SER A 67 0.48 11.86 -0.40
CA SER A 67 1.23 11.12 -1.43
C SER A 67 2.62 10.70 -0.96
N LYS A 68 3.30 11.57 -0.19
CA LYS A 68 4.58 11.27 0.47
C LYS A 68 4.52 10.00 1.34
N HIS A 69 3.53 9.89 2.20
CA HIS A 69 3.36 8.75 3.10
C HIS A 69 2.87 7.52 2.34
N SER A 70 1.99 7.71 1.36
CA SER A 70 1.46 6.62 0.53
C SER A 70 2.55 5.94 -0.32
N PHE A 71 3.46 6.71 -0.90
CA PHE A 71 4.59 6.17 -1.66
C PHE A 71 5.74 5.63 -0.78
N ALA A 72 5.84 6.04 0.49
CA ALA A 72 6.83 5.49 1.40
C ALA A 72 6.67 3.97 1.58
N TYR A 73 5.43 3.46 1.61
CA TYR A 73 5.18 2.01 1.62
C TYR A 73 5.64 1.33 0.34
N VAL A 74 5.29 1.91 -0.82
CA VAL A 74 5.65 1.35 -2.13
C VAL A 74 7.16 1.30 -2.28
N LYS A 75 7.86 2.37 -1.89
CA LYS A 75 9.32 2.43 -1.91
C LYS A 75 9.93 1.34 -1.04
N TRP A 76 9.42 1.17 0.19
CA TRP A 76 9.88 0.11 1.09
C TRP A 76 9.68 -1.29 0.51
N LEU A 77 8.53 -1.57 -0.11
CA LEU A 77 8.30 -2.86 -0.79
C LEU A 77 9.36 -3.10 -1.87
N LYS A 78 9.67 -2.07 -2.68
CA LYS A 78 10.65 -2.15 -3.77
C LYS A 78 12.12 -2.17 -3.33
N GLU A 79 12.41 -2.05 -2.03
CA GLU A 79 13.77 -2.33 -1.51
C GLU A 79 14.09 -3.83 -1.52
N ASP A 80 13.06 -4.67 -1.63
CA ASP A 80 13.19 -6.10 -1.87
C ASP A 80 12.96 -6.39 -3.36
N ASP A 81 14.00 -6.90 -4.02
CA ASP A 81 14.04 -7.10 -5.48
C ASP A 81 12.88 -7.94 -6.01
N ARG A 82 12.29 -8.79 -5.17
CA ARG A 82 11.14 -9.62 -5.53
C ARG A 82 9.90 -8.78 -5.87
N PHE A 83 9.80 -7.57 -5.33
CA PHE A 83 8.66 -6.67 -5.53
C PHE A 83 8.93 -5.53 -6.52
N LEU A 84 10.04 -5.54 -7.29
CA LEU A 84 10.34 -4.45 -8.22
C LEU A 84 9.22 -4.21 -9.23
N ASP A 85 8.60 -5.28 -9.70
CA ASP A 85 7.58 -5.29 -10.74
C ASP A 85 6.13 -5.23 -10.22
N ILE A 86 5.93 -4.96 -8.91
CA ILE A 86 4.56 -4.83 -8.38
C ILE A 86 3.79 -3.73 -9.08
N LEU A 87 2.54 -4.04 -9.42
CA LEU A 87 1.62 -3.08 -9.99
C LEU A 87 1.03 -2.21 -8.87
N VAL A 88 1.30 -0.92 -8.96
CA VAL A 88 0.76 0.10 -8.06
C VAL A 88 -0.15 1.01 -8.85
N GLN A 89 -1.41 1.08 -8.44
CA GLN A 89 -2.38 2.00 -9.01
C GLN A 89 -2.68 3.10 -8.01
N THR A 90 -2.67 4.34 -8.49
CA THR A 90 -2.98 5.52 -7.67
C THR A 90 -4.11 6.32 -8.29
N SER A 91 -4.98 6.87 -7.45
CA SER A 91 -6.03 7.80 -7.85
C SER A 91 -6.12 8.96 -6.84
N PRO A 92 -6.69 10.11 -7.22
CA PRO A 92 -7.02 11.15 -6.27
C PRO A 92 -7.95 10.61 -5.18
N ALA A 93 -7.65 10.94 -3.92
CA ALA A 93 -8.58 10.69 -2.82
C ALA A 93 -9.40 11.97 -2.56
N PHE A 94 -10.71 11.88 -2.80
CA PHE A 94 -11.62 13.03 -2.64
C PHE A 94 -11.97 13.32 -1.18
N ASN A 95 -11.67 12.38 -0.27
CA ASN A 95 -11.78 12.51 1.18
C ASN A 95 -10.39 12.22 1.76
N GLU A 96 -10.06 12.78 2.93
CA GLU A 96 -8.78 12.52 3.61
C GLU A 96 -8.51 11.01 3.70
N HIS A 97 -9.32 10.25 4.44
CA HIS A 97 -9.16 8.79 4.47
C HIS A 97 -10.42 8.02 4.12
N ALA A 98 -10.29 7.05 3.22
CA ALA A 98 -11.36 6.10 2.89
C ALA A 98 -11.63 5.10 4.04
N PHE A 99 -10.68 4.96 4.97
CA PHE A 99 -10.78 4.11 6.15
C PHE A 99 -10.42 4.90 7.41
N PRO A 100 -10.98 4.56 8.58
CA PRO A 100 -10.67 5.30 9.81
C PRO A 100 -9.30 4.97 10.41
N LYS A 101 -8.68 3.85 10.02
CA LYS A 101 -7.34 3.44 10.46
C LYS A 101 -6.75 2.39 9.52
N LEU A 102 -5.44 2.19 9.60
CA LEU A 102 -4.76 1.09 8.94
C LEU A 102 -5.05 -0.26 9.62
N LYS A 103 -5.33 -1.28 8.81
CA LYS A 103 -5.52 -2.66 9.25
C LYS A 103 -4.60 -3.59 8.44
N LEU A 104 -3.60 -4.17 9.09
CA LEU A 104 -2.78 -5.24 8.54
C LEU A 104 -3.33 -6.61 8.99
N ARG A 105 -3.55 -7.53 8.05
CA ARG A 105 -4.00 -8.91 8.35
C ARG A 105 -3.29 -9.92 7.47
N TYR A 106 -2.85 -11.03 8.08
CA TYR A 106 -2.58 -12.24 7.32
C TYR A 106 -3.91 -12.91 6.96
N LYS A 107 -4.09 -13.32 5.70
CA LYS A 107 -5.26 -14.10 5.26
C LYS A 107 -4.81 -15.36 4.52
N PRO A 108 -5.49 -16.51 4.67
CA PRO A 108 -5.22 -17.67 3.81
C PRO A 108 -5.42 -17.35 2.31
N HIS A 109 -6.43 -16.53 2.00
CA HIS A 109 -6.77 -16.06 0.64
C HIS A 109 -6.89 -14.53 0.61
N LEU A 110 -6.40 -13.90 -0.46
CA LEU A 110 -6.35 -12.43 -0.60
C LEU A 110 -7.67 -11.77 -1.02
N TYR A 111 -8.66 -12.58 -1.42
CA TYR A 111 -10.03 -12.17 -1.75
C TYR A 111 -11.01 -12.52 -0.62
#